data_AF-A0A2A5BJB0-F1
#
_entry.id   AF-A0A2A5BJB0-F1
#
_cell.length_a   1.000
_cell.length_b   1.000
_cell.length_c   1.000
_cell.angle_alpha   90.00
_cell.angle_beta   90.00
_cell.angle_gamma   90.00
#
_symmetry.space_group_name_H-M   'P 1'
#
loop_
_entity.id
_entity.type
_entity.pdbx_description
1 polymer ?
#
loop_
_entity_poly.entity_id
_entity_poly.type
_entity_poly.pdbx_seq_one_letter_code
_entity_poly.pdbx_strand_id
1 'polypeptide(L)'
;MNRFLIVLIATFLICSQSFAAKPKSIRYLKEIFVNDVTYVHYVVTCSNSKEFDLSAWNNKKLWCEGTGLKDKCYKKKVKAAKKLCKRK
;
A
#
# COMPACT_ATOMS: atom_id res chain seq x y z
N MET A 1 55.27 23.68 -14.64
CA MET A 1 53.84 23.89 -14.96
C MET A 1 53.11 22.55 -14.90
N ASN A 2 51.81 22.58 -14.60
CA ASN A 2 50.90 21.43 -14.38
C ASN A 2 50.84 20.85 -12.95
N ARG A 3 50.41 21.69 -12.00
CA ARG A 3 49.89 21.29 -10.68
C ARG A 3 48.35 21.40 -10.56
N PHE A 4 47.64 21.52 -11.69
CA PHE A 4 46.19 21.73 -11.71
C PHE A 4 45.47 20.70 -12.59
N LEU A 5 45.64 19.42 -12.26
CA LEU A 5 44.80 18.35 -12.80
C LEU A 5 44.10 17.63 -11.64
N ILE A 6 43.62 18.44 -10.70
CA ILE A 6 42.77 18.03 -9.60
C ILE A 6 41.44 18.78 -9.81
N VAL A 7 40.34 18.06 -9.57
CA VAL A 7 38.96 18.54 -9.47
C VAL A 7 38.17 18.61 -10.79
N LEU A 8 37.27 17.63 -11.00
CA LEU A 8 35.82 17.84 -11.19
C LEU A 8 35.14 16.57 -11.76
N ILE A 9 35.20 15.45 -11.03
CA ILE A 9 34.21 14.38 -11.22
C ILE A 9 33.03 14.75 -10.31
N ALA A 10 32.14 15.60 -10.81
CA ALA A 10 30.88 15.93 -10.16
C ALA A 10 29.96 14.70 -10.27
N THR A 11 30.08 13.76 -9.32
CA THR A 11 29.12 12.67 -9.17
C THR A 11 27.77 13.24 -8.76
N PHE A 12 26.88 13.37 -9.73
CA PHE A 12 25.44 13.60 -9.51
C PHE A 12 24.86 12.40 -8.73
N LEU A 13 24.92 12.48 -7.41
CA LEU A 13 24.13 11.64 -6.51
C LEU A 13 22.67 12.08 -6.64
N ILE A 14 21.97 11.53 -7.62
CA ILE A 14 20.51 11.57 -7.68
C ILE A 14 19.99 10.74 -6.49
N CYS A 15 19.79 11.41 -5.36
CA CYS A 15 19.06 10.87 -4.23
C CYS A 15 17.68 10.44 -4.71
N SER A 16 17.48 9.14 -4.87
CA SER A 16 16.16 8.56 -5.04
C SER A 16 15.38 8.81 -3.76
N GLN A 17 14.59 9.88 -3.75
CA GLN A 17 13.67 10.17 -2.66
C GLN A 17 12.71 8.97 -2.55
N SER A 18 12.97 8.11 -1.56
CA SER A 18 12.13 6.95 -1.27
C SER A 18 10.81 7.45 -0.68
N PHE A 19 9.90 7.89 -1.54
CA PHE A 19 8.54 8.22 -1.12
C PHE A 19 7.86 6.93 -0.63
N ALA A 20 7.38 6.94 0.63
CA ALA A 20 6.61 5.82 1.17
C ALA A 20 5.45 5.49 0.22
N ALA A 21 5.28 4.20 -0.11
CA ALA A 21 4.30 3.81 -1.11
C ALA A 21 2.89 4.21 -0.66
N LYS A 22 2.15 4.84 -1.58
CA LYS A 22 0.79 5.35 -1.35
C LYS A 22 -0.22 4.44 -2.05
N PRO A 23 -1.44 4.31 -1.55
CA PRO A 23 -2.49 3.59 -2.28
C PRO A 23 -2.83 4.34 -3.57
N LYS A 24 -2.72 3.64 -4.70
CA LYS A 24 -3.04 4.14 -6.04
C LYS A 24 -4.51 3.86 -6.39
N SER A 25 -4.98 2.65 -6.11
CA SER A 25 -6.37 2.25 -6.35
C SER A 25 -6.85 1.22 -5.34
N ILE A 26 -8.17 1.14 -5.17
CA ILE A 26 -8.84 0.12 -4.34
C ILE A 26 -9.98 -0.43 -5.19
N ARG A 27 -9.79 -1.65 -5.71
CA ARG A 27 -10.71 -2.30 -6.64
C ARG A 27 -11.58 -3.30 -5.89
N TYR A 28 -12.88 -3.28 -6.17
CA TYR A 28 -13.78 -4.35 -5.74
C TYR A 28 -13.40 -5.63 -6.50
N LEU A 29 -13.40 -6.75 -5.79
CA LEU A 29 -13.04 -8.04 -6.37
C LEU A 29 -14.25 -8.98 -6.36
N LYS A 30 -14.76 -9.32 -5.18
CA LYS A 30 -15.97 -10.15 -5.02
C LYS A 30 -16.55 -10.04 -3.62
N GLU A 31 -17.81 -10.40 -3.48
CA GLU A 31 -18.43 -10.66 -2.19
C GLU A 31 -18.23 -12.13 -1.82
N ILE A 32 -17.92 -12.39 -0.55
CA ILE A 32 -17.59 -13.72 -0.04
C ILE A 32 -18.55 -14.02 1.11
N PHE A 33 -19.22 -15.16 0.98
CA PHE A 33 -20.13 -15.73 1.97
C PHE A 33 -19.44 -16.94 2.57
N VAL A 34 -19.01 -16.85 3.84
CA VAL A 34 -18.40 -17.98 4.56
C VAL A 34 -19.16 -18.18 5.87
N ASN A 35 -19.77 -19.35 6.03
CA ASN A 35 -20.67 -19.66 7.15
C ASN A 35 -21.75 -18.56 7.27
N ASP A 36 -21.96 -18.02 8.47
CA ASP A 36 -22.90 -16.94 8.74
C ASP A 36 -22.32 -15.52 8.54
N VAL A 37 -21.14 -15.39 7.93
CA VAL A 37 -20.48 -14.09 7.78
C VAL A 37 -20.21 -13.76 6.31
N THR A 38 -20.74 -12.61 5.90
CA THR A 38 -20.48 -12.02 4.59
C THR A 38 -19.47 -10.89 4.71
N TYR A 39 -18.51 -10.86 3.79
CA TYR A 39 -17.62 -9.73 3.62
C TYR A 39 -17.31 -9.49 2.15
N VAL A 40 -16.89 -8.26 1.85
CA VAL A 40 -16.51 -7.88 0.49
C VAL A 40 -14.99 -7.84 0.39
N HIS A 41 -14.44 -8.56 -0.58
CA HIS A 41 -13.02 -8.58 -0.89
C HIS A 41 -12.68 -7.48 -1.90
N TYR A 42 -11.65 -6.73 -1.56
CA TYR A 42 -11.04 -5.67 -2.35
C TYR A 42 -9.55 -5.94 -2.52
N VAL A 43 -8.98 -5.42 -3.61
CA VAL A 43 -7.53 -5.35 -3.80
C VAL A 43 -7.08 -3.90 -3.81
N VAL A 44 -6.06 -3.61 -3.02
CA VAL A 44 -5.39 -2.32 -2.94
C VAL A 44 -4.11 -2.39 -3.76
N THR A 45 -4.03 -1.61 -4.83
CA THR A 45 -2.79 -1.44 -5.60
C THR A 45 -2.05 -0.22 -5.07
N CYS A 46 -0.79 -0.39 -4.71
CA CYS A 46 0.08 0.66 -4.20
C CYS A 46 0.93 1.30 -5.31
N SER A 47 1.51 2.47 -5.05
CA SER A 47 2.33 3.22 -6.02
C SER A 47 3.62 2.51 -6.42
N ASN A 48 4.05 1.51 -5.66
CA ASN A 48 5.18 0.63 -5.97
C ASN A 48 4.73 -0.65 -6.73
N SER A 49 3.54 -0.63 -7.33
CA SER A 49 2.92 -1.76 -8.06
C SER A 49 2.64 -3.01 -7.22
N LYS A 50 2.84 -2.97 -5.90
CA LYS A 50 2.42 -4.06 -5.01
C LYS A 50 0.91 -4.06 -4.83
N GLU A 51 0.32 -5.24 -4.77
CA GLU A 51 -1.09 -5.43 -4.50
C GLU A 51 -1.28 -6.11 -3.14
N PHE A 52 -2.31 -5.70 -2.41
CA PHE A 52 -2.64 -6.25 -1.10
C PHE A 52 -4.14 -6.47 -0.98
N ASP A 53 -4.50 -7.53 -0.26
CA ASP A 53 -5.89 -7.83 0.03
C ASP A 53 -6.46 -6.95 1.15
N LEU A 54 -7.72 -6.57 0.96
CA LEU A 54 -8.49 -5.78 1.91
C LEU A 54 -9.91 -6.33 1.98
N SER A 55 -10.40 -6.56 3.19
CA SER A 55 -11.77 -7.04 3.43
C SER A 55 -12.63 -5.94 4.06
N ALA A 56 -13.85 -5.79 3.57
CA ALA A 56 -14.84 -4.87 4.12
C ALA A 56 -15.97 -5.66 4.80
N TRP A 57 -16.22 -5.33 6.05
CA TRP A 57 -17.18 -6.00 6.93
C TRP A 57 -18.24 -5.02 7.42
N ASN A 58 -19.31 -5.56 8.00
CA ASN A 58 -20.41 -4.79 8.61
C ASN A 58 -20.94 -3.70 7.68
N ASN A 59 -21.27 -4.06 6.43
CA ASN A 59 -21.71 -3.14 5.40
C ASN A 59 -20.73 -1.96 5.18
N LYS A 60 -19.44 -2.28 4.97
CA LYS A 60 -18.33 -1.33 4.70
C LYS A 60 -18.02 -0.35 5.85
N LYS A 61 -18.50 -0.62 7.07
CA LYS A 61 -18.17 0.15 8.28
C LYS A 61 -16.82 -0.24 8.89
N LEU A 62 -16.33 -1.44 8.58
CA LEU A 62 -15.07 -1.96 9.10
C LEU A 62 -14.22 -2.49 7.95
N TRP A 63 -12.94 -2.11 7.92
CA TRP A 63 -12.00 -2.46 6.86
C TRP A 63 -10.79 -3.15 7.47
N CYS A 64 -10.54 -4.41 7.10
CA CYS A 64 -9.49 -5.24 7.68
C CYS A 64 -8.45 -5.62 6.63
N GLU A 65 -7.18 -5.68 7.05
CA GLU A 65 -6.07 -6.16 6.21
C GLU A 65 -6.28 -7.66 5.90
N GLY A 66 -6.11 -8.06 4.64
CA GLY A 66 -6.26 -9.47 4.21
C GLY A 66 -7.69 -9.90 3.86
N THR A 67 -7.85 -11.19 3.62
CA THR A 67 -9.12 -11.87 3.34
C THR A 67 -9.58 -12.66 4.57
N GLY A 68 -10.88 -12.64 4.89
CA GLY A 68 -11.49 -13.51 5.90
C GLY A 68 -11.12 -13.25 7.37
N LEU A 69 -10.03 -12.53 7.65
CA LEU A 69 -9.55 -12.25 9.00
C LEU A 69 -9.97 -10.86 9.49
N LYS A 70 -10.36 -10.77 10.76
CA LYS A 70 -10.73 -9.52 11.46
C LYS A 70 -9.64 -9.06 12.44
N ASP A 71 -8.37 -9.28 12.11
CA ASP A 71 -7.27 -8.96 13.04
C ASP A 71 -6.94 -7.45 13.04
N LYS A 72 -6.53 -6.93 11.88
CA LYS A 72 -6.04 -5.56 11.74
C LYS A 72 -7.05 -4.70 11.03
N CYS A 73 -8.02 -4.22 11.79
CA CYS A 73 -9.18 -3.50 11.28
C CYS A 73 -9.14 -1.99 11.55
N TYR A 74 -9.76 -1.24 10.66
CA TYR A 74 -9.85 0.21 10.70
C TYR A 74 -11.26 0.65 10.29
N LYS A 75 -11.73 1.76 10.90
CA LYS A 75 -13.04 2.35 10.56
C LYS A 75 -13.05 3.03 9.18
N LYS A 76 -11.90 3.47 8.67
CA LYS A 76 -11.79 4.22 7.40
C LYS A 76 -11.04 3.41 6.34
N LYS A 77 -11.68 3.22 5.17
CA LYS A 77 -11.09 2.55 3.98
C LYS A 77 -9.68 3.04 3.65
N VAL A 78 -9.54 4.37 3.51
CA VAL A 78 -8.27 5.02 3.13
C VAL A 78 -7.18 4.78 4.20
N LYS A 79 -7.54 4.67 5.47
CA LYS A 79 -6.57 4.40 6.55
C LYS A 79 -6.03 2.98 6.47
N ALA A 80 -6.90 2.00 6.22
CA ALA A 80 -6.50 0.61 6.01
C ALA A 80 -5.57 0.48 4.79
N ALA A 81 -5.97 1.05 3.65
CA ALA A 81 -5.17 1.02 2.43
C ALA A 81 -3.80 1.72 2.59
N LYS A 82 -3.74 2.85 3.29
CA LYS A 82 -2.47 3.52 3.61
C LYS A 82 -1.58 2.67 4.51
N LYS A 83 -2.15 1.92 5.45
CA LYS A 83 -1.38 1.02 6.34
C LYS A 83 -0.84 -0.18 5.58
N LEU A 84 -1.63 -0.76 4.66
CA LEU A 84 -1.17 -1.80 3.74
C LEU A 84 0.01 -1.33 2.89
N CYS A 85 -0.13 -0.21 2.18
CA CYS A 85 0.95 0.28 1.31
C CYS A 85 2.19 0.78 2.07
N LYS A 86 2.06 1.11 3.36
CA LYS A 86 3.22 1.45 4.20
C LYS A 86 3.99 0.22 4.68
N ARG A 87 3.40 -0.97 4.64
CA ARG A 87 4.12 -2.21 4.95
C ARG A 87 5.02 -2.53 3.76
N LYS A 88 6.33 -2.58 4.03
CA LYS A 88 7.39 -2.69 3.03
C LYS A 88 7.46 -4.12 2.49
#